data_AF-A0A7Z2JFU0-F1
#
_entry.id   AF-A0A7Z2JFU0-F1
#
_cell.length_a   1.000
_cell.length_b   1.000
_cell.length_c   1.000
_cell.angle_alpha   90.00
_cell.angle_beta   90.00
_cell.angle_gamma   90.00
#
_symmetry.space_group_name_H-M   'P 1'
#
loop_
_entity.id
_entity.type
_entity.pdbx_description
1 polymer ?
#
loop_
_entity_poly.entity_id
_entity_poly.type
_entity_poly.pdbx_seq_one_letter_code
_entity_poly.pdbx_strand_id
1 'polypeptide(L)'
;MKRWQSVVAIALLGFATCARPYTIKTYHGAGASRVEACSLAKASALSPHEEVAHGRMLKVSRCECNQATTSPPWHCLVQSVHDK
;
A
#
# COMPACT_ATOMS: atom_id res chain seq x y z
N MET A 1 -19.74 -55.25 22.94
CA MET A 1 -18.85 -54.89 21.81
C MET A 1 -19.65 -54.09 20.79
N LYS A 2 -19.34 -52.81 20.57
CA LYS A 2 -19.48 -52.06 19.30
C LYS A 2 -19.15 -50.59 19.56
N ARG A 3 -17.92 -50.21 19.19
CA ARG A 3 -17.46 -48.82 19.12
C ARG A 3 -18.08 -48.19 17.88
N TRP A 4 -18.79 -47.07 18.03
CA TRP A 4 -19.16 -46.23 16.89
C TRP A 4 -18.61 -44.85 17.18
N GLN A 5 -17.45 -44.62 16.55
CA GLN A 5 -16.73 -43.36 16.53
C GLN A 5 -17.57 -42.41 15.66
N SER A 6 -18.24 -41.44 16.27
CA SER A 6 -18.88 -40.36 15.52
C SER A 6 -17.78 -39.47 14.96
N VAL A 7 -17.54 -39.63 13.66
CA VAL A 7 -16.60 -38.88 12.85
C VAL A 7 -16.91 -37.38 12.95
N VAL A 8 -15.97 -36.65 13.50
CA VAL A 8 -15.93 -35.18 13.53
C VAL A 8 -15.64 -34.70 12.11
N ALA A 9 -16.68 -34.30 11.37
CA ALA A 9 -16.53 -33.65 10.07
C ALA A 9 -16.36 -32.14 10.28
N ILE A 10 -15.14 -31.70 10.58
CA ILE A 10 -14.78 -30.28 10.50
C ILE A 10 -14.63 -29.95 9.01
N ALA A 11 -15.72 -29.49 8.39
CA ALA A 11 -15.67 -28.85 7.09
C ALA A 11 -14.99 -27.48 7.26
N LEU A 12 -13.67 -27.45 7.24
CA LEU A 12 -12.89 -26.23 6.99
C LEU A 12 -13.14 -25.82 5.53
N LEU A 13 -14.27 -25.16 5.28
CA LEU A 13 -14.46 -24.33 4.10
C LEU A 13 -13.49 -23.16 4.24
N GLY A 14 -12.26 -23.39 3.78
CA GLY A 14 -11.29 -22.33 3.56
C GLY A 14 -11.85 -21.39 2.52
N PHE A 15 -12.37 -20.24 2.97
CA PHE A 15 -12.50 -19.06 2.14
C PHE A 15 -11.08 -18.68 1.72
N ALA A 16 -10.56 -19.33 0.69
CA ALA A 16 -9.41 -18.86 -0.05
C ALA A 16 -9.86 -17.58 -0.75
N THR A 17 -9.89 -16.47 0.00
CA THR A 17 -9.89 -15.16 -0.60
C THR A 17 -8.63 -15.11 -1.44
N CYS A 18 -8.79 -15.12 -2.76
CA CYS A 18 -7.72 -14.83 -3.70
C CYS A 18 -7.23 -13.40 -3.38
N ALA A 19 -6.31 -13.29 -2.42
CA ALA A 19 -5.56 -12.08 -2.18
C ALA A 19 -4.68 -11.91 -3.42
N ARG A 20 -5.16 -11.13 -4.38
CA ARG A 20 -4.35 -10.73 -5.53
C ARG A 20 -3.05 -10.16 -4.98
N PRO A 21 -1.88 -10.65 -5.42
CA PRO A 21 -0.63 -10.13 -4.93
C PRO A 21 -0.59 -8.64 -5.26
N TYR A 22 -0.53 -7.79 -4.25
CA TYR A 22 -0.38 -6.35 -4.43
C TYR A 22 1.00 -5.92 -3.95
N THR A 23 1.52 -4.85 -4.55
CA THR A 23 2.78 -4.24 -4.14
C THR A 23 2.49 -2.85 -3.59
N ILE A 24 2.98 -2.57 -2.37
CA ILE A 24 2.93 -1.22 -1.80
C ILE A 24 4.29 -0.56 -1.98
N LYS A 25 4.30 0.68 -2.46
CA LYS A 25 5.50 1.51 -2.58
C LYS A 25 5.28 2.83 -1.89
N THR A 26 6.26 3.27 -1.10
CA THR A 26 6.26 4.56 -0.42
C THR A 26 7.18 5.51 -1.17
N TYR A 27 6.68 6.71 -1.47
CA TYR A 27 7.41 7.79 -2.13
C TYR A 27 7.53 8.95 -1.17
N HIS A 28 8.65 9.64 -1.26
CA HIS A 28 8.96 10.79 -0.42
C HIS A 28 9.08 12.02 -1.29
N GLY A 29 8.62 13.15 -0.77
CA GLY A 29 8.80 14.46 -1.37
C GLY A 29 9.24 15.44 -0.30
N ALA A 30 10.23 16.27 -0.62
CA ALA A 30 10.73 17.32 0.23
C ALA A 30 10.56 18.68 -0.46
N GLY A 31 10.05 19.68 0.25
CA GLY A 31 9.77 20.99 -0.34
C GLY A 31 9.76 22.12 0.69
N ALA A 32 9.80 23.37 0.22
CA ALA A 32 9.72 24.55 1.07
C ALA A 32 8.34 24.69 1.72
N SER A 33 7.30 24.14 1.07
CA SER A 33 5.94 24.06 1.62
C SER A 33 5.42 22.64 1.69
N ARG A 34 4.41 22.42 2.54
CA ARG A 34 3.69 21.14 2.62
C ARG A 34 3.04 20.75 1.29
N VAL A 35 2.52 21.73 0.55
CA VAL A 35 1.88 21.50 -0.75
C VAL A 35 2.91 21.04 -1.77
N GLU A 36 4.06 21.70 -1.84
CA GLU A 36 5.16 21.34 -2.74
C GLU A 36 5.70 19.94 -2.44
N ALA A 37 6.01 19.65 -1.18
CA ALA A 37 6.49 18.33 -0.76
C ALA A 37 5.50 17.21 -1.11
N CYS A 38 4.19 17.45 -0.92
CA CYS A 38 3.14 16.50 -1.29
C CYS A 38 3.00 16.32 -2.81
N SER A 39 3.05 17.42 -3.56
CA SER A 39 3.01 17.39 -5.03
C SER A 39 4.17 16.58 -5.60
N LEU A 40 5.38 16.75 -5.05
CA LEU A 40 6.56 15.97 -5.44
C LEU A 40 6.38 14.48 -5.11
N ALA A 41 5.95 14.14 -3.89
CA ALA A 41 5.70 12.75 -3.51
C ALA A 41 4.66 12.06 -4.40
N LYS A 42 3.57 12.77 -4.74
CA LYS A 42 2.53 12.26 -5.66
C LYS A 42 3.02 12.13 -7.10
N ALA A 43 3.80 13.09 -7.60
CA ALA A 43 4.33 13.05 -8.95
C ALA A 43 5.24 11.83 -9.15
N SER A 44 6.07 11.50 -8.15
CA SER A 44 6.86 10.27 -8.16
C SER A 44 5.97 9.02 -8.13
N ALA A 45 4.96 9.00 -7.27
CA ALA A 45 4.03 7.88 -7.16
C ALA A 45 3.24 7.64 -8.45
N LEU A 46 2.91 8.70 -9.21
CA LEU A 46 2.14 8.68 -10.45
C LEU A 46 3.01 8.56 -11.71
N SER A 47 4.32 8.35 -11.57
CA SER A 47 5.19 8.29 -12.73
C SER A 47 4.90 7.03 -13.58
N PRO A 48 4.95 7.13 -14.92
CA PRO A 48 4.68 6.00 -15.80
C PRO A 48 5.67 4.84 -15.60
N HIS A 49 6.86 5.12 -15.07
CA HIS A 49 7.84 4.09 -14.71
C HIS A 49 7.34 3.17 -13.58
N GLU A 50 6.50 3.67 -12.67
CA GLU A 50 5.96 2.86 -11.58
C GLU A 50 4.94 1.83 -12.07
N GLU A 51 4.12 2.20 -13.05
CA GLU A 51 3.15 1.27 -13.66
C GLU A 51 3.87 0.12 -14.38
N VAL A 52 4.96 0.43 -15.08
CA VAL A 52 5.79 -0.58 -15.76
C VAL A 52 6.55 -1.46 -14.75
N ALA A 53 7.05 -0.89 -13.66
CA ALA A 53 7.89 -1.60 -12.69
C ALA A 53 7.09 -2.43 -11.67
N HIS A 54 5.87 -2.02 -11.33
CA HIS A 54 5.10 -2.60 -10.23
C HIS A 54 3.71 -3.09 -10.63
N GLY A 55 3.33 -2.94 -11.90
CA GLY A 55 2.03 -3.33 -12.42
C GLY A 55 1.03 -2.18 -12.35
N ARG A 56 -0.24 -2.49 -12.62
CA ARG A 56 -1.27 -1.45 -12.70
C ARG A 56 -1.50 -0.82 -11.33
N MET A 57 -1.37 0.50 -11.27
CA MET A 57 -1.66 1.24 -10.05
C MET A 57 -3.15 1.20 -9.72
N LEU A 58 -3.46 0.77 -8.49
CA LEU A 58 -4.81 0.66 -7.96
C LEU A 58 -5.20 1.89 -7.15
N LYS A 59 -4.27 2.40 -6.35
CA LYS A 59 -4.55 3.49 -5.40
C LYS A 59 -3.29 4.24 -5.04
N VAL A 60 -3.44 5.54 -4.83
CA VAL A 60 -2.46 6.40 -4.18
C VAL A 60 -3.06 6.90 -2.86
N SER A 61 -2.33 6.81 -1.77
CA SER A 61 -2.78 7.24 -0.44
C SER A 61 -2.81 8.76 -0.32
N ARG A 62 -3.35 9.25 0.80
CA ARG A 62 -3.25 10.66 1.16
C ARG A 62 -1.79 11.00 1.50
N CYS A 63 -1.37 12.25 1.25
CA CYS A 63 -0.06 12.72 1.67
C CYS A 63 -0.02 12.82 3.20
N GLU A 64 0.93 12.13 3.79
CA GLU A 64 1.28 12.26 5.20
C GLU A 64 2.53 13.14 5.28
N CYS A 65 2.41 14.30 5.90
CA CYS A 65 3.49 15.28 5.95
C CYS A 65 3.88 15.51 7.39
N ASN A 66 5.15 15.26 7.71
CA ASN A 66 5.73 15.60 8.99
C ASN A 66 6.59 16.85 8.82
N GLN A 67 6.34 17.84 9.66
CA GLN A 67 7.23 19.00 9.77
C GLN A 67 8.42 18.58 10.63
N ALA A 68 9.65 18.71 10.12
CA ALA A 68 10.86 18.54 10.92
C ALA A 68 11.03 19.78 11.82
N THR A 69 10.21 19.85 12.86
CA THR A 69 10.26 20.65 14.10
C THR A 69 10.55 22.16 14.08
N THR A 70 11.18 22.80 13.10
CA THR A 70 11.48 24.26 13.22
C THR A 70 11.82 25.01 11.93
N SER A 71 11.90 24.37 10.77
CA SER A 71 12.20 25.04 9.49
C SER A 71 11.87 24.12 8.33
N PRO A 72 11.55 24.64 7.12
CA PRO A 72 11.66 23.83 5.91
C PRO A 72 13.02 23.10 5.85
N PRO A 73 13.07 21.93 5.19
CA PRO A 73 12.02 21.40 4.30
C PRO A 73 10.92 20.59 5.01
N TRP A 74 9.72 20.67 4.45
CA TRP A 74 8.63 19.73 4.73
C TRP A 74 8.97 18.38 4.12
N HIS A 75 8.73 17.29 4.85
CA HIS A 75 8.84 15.93 4.33
C HIS A 75 7.45 15.31 4.27
N CYS A 76 6.99 15.01 3.05
CA CYS A 76 5.75 14.30 2.81
C CYS A 76 6.02 12.91 2.27
N LEU A 77 5.17 11.97 2.62
CA LEU A 77 5.16 10.63 2.08
C LEU A 77 3.79 10.29 1.51
N VAL A 78 3.80 9.47 0.47
CA VAL A 78 2.63 8.94 -0.21
C VAL A 78 2.89 7.48 -0.50
N GLN A 79 1.88 6.64 -0.39
CA GLN A 79 1.97 5.24 -0.75
C GLN A 79 1.16 4.96 -2.01
N SER A 80 1.70 4.20 -2.94
CA SER A 80 0.92 3.62 -4.04
C SER A 80 0.77 2.12 -3.84
N VAL A 81 -0.39 1.59 -4.25
CA VAL A 81 -0.70 0.17 -4.27
C VAL A 81 -0.86 -0.23 -5.73
N HIS A 82 -0.18 -1.31 -6.13
CA HIS A 82 -0.20 -1.84 -7.49
C HIS A 82 -0.70 -3.29 -7.48
N ASP A 83 -1.45 -3.68 -8.52
CA ASP A 83 -1.83 -5.07 -8.79
C ASP A 83 -0.68 -5.77 -9.51
N LYS A 84 -0.29 -6.96 -9.07
CA LYS A 84 0.68 -7.83 -9.77
C LYS A 84 -0.03 -8.86 -10.64
#